data_AF-A0A1F8MH65-F1
#
_entry.id   AF-A0A1F8MH65-F1
#
_cell.length_a   1.000
_cell.length_b   1.000
_cell.length_c   1.000
_cell.angle_alpha   90.00
_cell.angle_beta   90.00
_cell.angle_gamma   90.00
#
_symmetry.space_group_name_H-M   'P 1'
#
loop_
_entity.id
_entity.type
_entity.pdbx_description
1 polymer ?
#
loop_
_entity_poly.entity_id
_entity_poly.type
_entity_poly.pdbx_seq_one_letter_code
_entity_poly.pdbx_strand_id
1 'polypeptide(L)'
;MKKVVIPIVTVLAIVVVVGFVPLMNVPYQDTETYYENEPYEATETYYETQSLTYKVTESYTDTESYQERRRIVIGGIVFQDEIVEVFYPIGCVTLQNKDSVSGTFAVQFTYYSMDRSSAAQLCHPDFDFTDYLAAEDQEAYLDTLDWDRLDWEQFVFFADKDDGEEELILEPGQMDTAKYSAQDIDMDEDVWKWDYTITEGTKEVEEERTVTKYRQVERERTVTHYKKGSIFEYLRSRF
;
A
#
# COMPACT_ATOMS: atom_id res chain seq x y z
N MET A 1 89.59 21.73 69.23
CA MET A 1 88.29 21.93 68.53
C MET A 1 88.12 20.90 67.41
N LYS A 2 87.69 19.66 67.70
CA LYS A 2 87.38 18.62 66.67
C LYS A 2 86.45 17.53 67.26
N LYS A 3 85.21 17.86 67.67
CA LYS A 3 84.24 16.84 68.15
C LYS A 3 82.76 17.13 67.82
N VAL A 4 82.47 17.92 66.78
CA VAL A 4 81.06 18.22 66.38
C VAL A 4 80.78 17.93 64.89
N VAL A 5 81.79 17.55 64.10
CA VAL A 5 81.63 17.37 62.65
C VAL A 5 80.98 16.01 62.29
N ILE A 6 81.17 14.98 63.12
CA ILE A 6 80.66 13.63 62.82
C ILE A 6 79.12 13.55 62.86
N PRO A 7 78.39 14.07 63.89
CA PRO A 7 76.93 13.92 63.90
C PRO A 7 76.26 14.71 62.77
N ILE A 8 76.82 15.85 62.37
CA ILE A 8 76.27 16.67 61.28
C ILE A 8 76.46 15.97 59.93
N VAL A 9 77.64 15.38 59.67
CA VAL A 9 77.89 14.64 58.42
C VAL A 9 77.03 13.39 58.33
N THR A 10 76.80 12.67 59.43
CA THR A 10 75.91 11.51 59.45
C THR A 10 74.46 11.92 59.24
N VAL A 11 73.99 13.00 59.85
CA VAL A 11 72.62 13.51 59.63
C VAL A 11 72.45 14.05 58.20
N LEU A 12 73.44 14.78 57.66
CA LEU A 12 73.41 15.23 56.25
C LEU A 12 73.46 14.06 55.27
N ALA A 13 74.26 13.03 55.52
CA ALA A 13 74.29 11.83 54.71
C ALA A 13 72.94 11.08 54.76
N ILE A 14 72.31 10.99 55.92
CA ILE A 14 70.97 10.42 56.05
C ILE A 14 69.93 11.27 55.31
N VAL A 15 69.98 12.60 55.41
CA VAL A 15 69.05 13.50 54.71
C VAL A 15 69.26 13.46 53.19
N VAL A 16 70.49 13.34 52.70
CA VAL A 16 70.78 13.19 51.26
C VAL A 16 70.34 11.81 50.75
N VAL A 17 70.57 10.74 51.51
CA VAL A 17 70.12 9.38 51.16
C VAL A 17 68.59 9.29 51.17
N VAL A 18 67.90 9.96 52.10
CA VAL A 18 66.44 10.02 52.16
C VAL A 18 65.87 10.97 51.11
N GLY A 19 66.57 12.06 50.77
CA GLY A 19 66.15 13.05 49.78
C GLY A 19 66.32 12.61 48.32
N PHE A 20 67.18 11.62 48.05
CA PHE A 20 67.43 11.04 46.71
C PHE A 20 66.87 9.63 46.55
N VAL A 21 65.90 9.22 47.38
CA VAL A 21 65.22 7.94 47.13
C VAL A 21 64.48 8.04 45.80
N PRO A 22 64.78 7.18 44.81
CA PRO A 22 64.12 7.22 43.52
C PRO A 22 62.63 6.96 43.72
N LEU A 23 61.81 7.88 43.20
CA LEU A 23 60.36 7.69 43.13
C LEU A 23 60.08 6.55 42.16
N MET A 24 59.42 5.51 42.66
CA MET A 24 59.03 4.34 41.89
C MET A 24 57.56 4.46 41.48
N ASN A 25 57.21 3.86 40.35
CA ASN A 25 55.82 3.71 39.95
C ASN A 25 55.19 2.61 40.80
N VAL A 26 54.35 3.01 41.76
CA VAL A 26 53.61 2.10 42.64
C VAL A 26 52.25 1.83 42.03
N PRO A 27 51.92 0.56 41.71
CA PRO A 27 50.57 0.21 41.26
C PRO A 27 49.60 0.39 42.42
N TYR A 28 48.48 1.06 42.17
CA TYR A 28 47.33 1.07 43.06
C TYR A 28 46.09 0.68 42.28
N GLN A 29 45.18 -0.03 42.94
CA GLN A 29 43.91 -0.42 42.35
C GLN A 29 42.90 0.70 42.59
N ASP A 30 42.28 1.15 41.51
CA ASP A 30 41.13 2.05 41.54
C ASP A 30 39.95 1.38 40.87
N THR A 31 38.75 1.68 41.36
CA THR A 31 37.49 1.19 40.78
C THR A 31 36.94 2.26 39.84
N GLU A 32 36.99 1.98 38.54
CA GLU A 32 36.36 2.84 37.54
C GLU A 32 34.99 2.27 37.18
N THR A 33 33.94 3.09 37.28
CA THR A 33 32.60 2.80 36.77
C THR A 33 32.57 3.09 35.27
N TYR A 34 32.14 2.11 34.47
CA TYR A 34 31.88 2.30 33.05
C TYR A 34 30.48 1.78 32.69
N TYR A 35 29.91 2.30 31.61
CA TYR A 35 28.61 1.89 31.11
C TYR A 35 28.78 0.84 30.02
N GLU A 36 28.13 -0.31 30.19
CA GLU A 36 28.09 -1.39 29.19
C GLU A 36 26.67 -1.49 28.61
N ASN A 37 26.56 -1.57 27.28
CA ASN A 37 25.27 -1.75 26.61
C ASN A 37 24.94 -3.24 26.55
N GLU A 38 23.97 -3.67 27.34
CA GLU A 38 23.47 -5.05 27.29
C GLU A 38 22.20 -5.13 26.42
N PRO A 39 22.13 -6.07 25.46
CA PRO A 39 20.92 -6.29 24.68
C PRO A 39 19.83 -6.96 25.53
N TYR A 40 18.59 -6.55 25.34
CA TYR A 40 17.40 -7.21 25.88
C TYR A 40 16.29 -7.24 24.83
N GLU A 41 15.48 -8.30 24.87
CA GLU A 41 14.33 -8.46 23.99
C GLU A 41 13.15 -7.65 24.54
N ALA A 42 12.59 -6.78 23.71
CA ALA A 42 11.40 -5.99 24.01
C ALA A 42 10.34 -6.24 22.95
N THR A 43 9.09 -6.43 23.37
CA THR A 43 7.95 -6.47 22.46
C THR A 43 7.55 -5.05 22.09
N GLU A 44 7.44 -4.77 20.80
CA GLU A 44 6.88 -3.53 20.27
C GLU A 44 5.64 -3.84 19.42
N THR A 45 4.57 -3.10 19.64
CA THR A 45 3.37 -3.09 18.80
C THR A 45 3.61 -2.18 17.59
N TYR A 46 3.29 -2.66 16.40
CA TYR A 46 3.24 -1.85 15.18
C TYR A 46 1.94 -2.12 14.44
N TYR A 47 1.56 -1.21 13.54
CA TYR A 47 0.37 -1.35 12.72
C TYR A 47 0.78 -1.71 11.30
N GLU A 48 0.19 -2.77 10.76
CA GLU A 48 0.34 -3.17 9.36
C GLU A 48 -0.95 -2.87 8.60
N THR A 49 -0.81 -2.32 7.40
CA THR A 49 -1.95 -2.05 6.51
C THR A 49 -2.26 -3.28 5.68
N GLN A 50 -3.48 -3.81 5.77
CA GLN A 50 -3.94 -4.97 5.02
C GLN A 50 -5.22 -4.65 4.24
N SER A 51 -5.45 -5.31 3.10
CA SER A 51 -6.68 -5.17 2.31
C SER A 51 -7.91 -5.71 3.06
N LEU A 52 -9.07 -5.10 2.83
CA LEU A 52 -10.35 -5.58 3.36
C LEU A 52 -10.82 -6.83 2.63
N THR A 53 -11.41 -7.77 3.36
CA THR A 53 -11.99 -8.98 2.76
C THR A 53 -13.44 -8.74 2.35
N TYR A 54 -13.78 -9.03 1.09
CA TYR A 54 -15.15 -8.93 0.57
C TYR A 54 -15.58 -10.18 -0.19
N LYS A 55 -16.88 -10.26 -0.49
CA LYS A 55 -17.46 -11.26 -1.38
C LYS A 55 -18.42 -10.59 -2.36
N VAL A 56 -18.22 -10.81 -3.65
CA VAL A 56 -19.23 -10.52 -4.68
C VAL A 56 -20.33 -11.57 -4.57
N THR A 57 -21.55 -11.12 -4.36
CA THR A 57 -22.71 -12.03 -4.23
C THR A 57 -23.38 -12.22 -5.58
N GLU A 58 -23.62 -11.12 -6.29
CA GLU A 58 -24.29 -11.09 -7.58
C GLU A 58 -23.70 -9.96 -8.44
N SER A 59 -23.62 -10.19 -9.74
CA SER A 59 -23.36 -9.18 -10.75
C SER A 59 -24.33 -9.40 -11.91
N TYR A 60 -25.10 -8.39 -12.27
CA TYR A 60 -26.13 -8.49 -13.30
C TYR A 60 -26.33 -7.14 -14.00
N THR A 61 -27.04 -7.17 -15.12
CA THR A 61 -27.46 -5.97 -15.82
C THR A 61 -28.95 -5.76 -15.60
N ASP A 62 -29.32 -4.54 -15.24
CA ASP A 62 -30.68 -4.02 -15.23
C ASP A 62 -30.86 -3.06 -16.43
N THR A 63 -32.10 -2.63 -16.70
CA THR A 63 -32.41 -1.78 -17.84
C THR A 63 -33.36 -0.66 -17.44
N GLU A 64 -33.06 0.56 -17.87
CA GLU A 64 -33.97 1.70 -17.80
C GLU A 64 -34.15 2.33 -19.19
N SER A 65 -35.09 3.27 -19.31
CA SER A 65 -35.37 3.96 -20.55
C SER A 65 -35.60 5.46 -20.36
N TYR A 66 -35.40 6.23 -21.42
CA TYR A 66 -35.82 7.63 -21.50
C TYR A 66 -36.54 7.90 -22.82
N GLN A 67 -37.30 8.99 -22.87
CA GLN A 67 -38.01 9.42 -24.08
C GLN A 67 -37.17 10.42 -24.86
N GLU A 68 -36.79 10.05 -26.07
CA GLU A 68 -36.08 10.91 -27.01
C GLU A 68 -37.03 11.43 -28.09
N ARG A 69 -36.97 12.71 -28.42
CA ARG A 69 -37.72 13.28 -29.54
C ARG A 69 -36.84 13.37 -30.79
N ARG A 70 -37.06 12.47 -31.75
CA ARG A 70 -36.34 12.46 -33.02
C ARG A 70 -37.10 13.30 -34.05
N ARG A 71 -36.43 14.31 -34.63
CA ARG A 71 -37.03 15.24 -35.60
C ARG A 71 -36.15 15.44 -36.83
N ILE A 72 -36.71 15.15 -38.00
CA ILE A 72 -36.07 15.45 -39.29
C ILE A 72 -36.65 16.74 -39.86
N VAL A 73 -35.79 17.74 -40.03
CA VAL A 73 -36.14 19.03 -40.64
C VAL A 73 -35.34 19.25 -41.92
N ILE A 74 -36.02 19.35 -43.06
CA ILE A 74 -35.39 19.66 -44.35
C ILE A 74 -35.99 20.96 -44.87
N GLY A 75 -35.15 21.97 -45.08
CA GLY A 75 -35.60 23.28 -45.59
C GLY A 75 -36.63 23.98 -44.69
N GLY A 76 -36.65 23.71 -43.38
CA GLY A 76 -37.59 24.29 -42.42
C GLY A 76 -38.96 23.57 -42.34
N ILE A 77 -39.16 22.51 -43.11
CA ILE A 77 -40.34 21.63 -43.02
C ILE A 77 -39.97 20.44 -42.15
N VAL A 78 -40.84 20.12 -41.18
CA VAL A 78 -40.72 18.92 -40.35
C VAL A 78 -41.29 17.74 -41.13
N PHE A 79 -40.44 16.76 -41.46
CA PHE A 79 -40.81 15.56 -42.20
C PHE A 79 -41.15 14.39 -41.29
N GLN A 80 -40.46 14.30 -40.15
CA GLN A 80 -40.67 13.29 -39.12
C GLN A 80 -40.49 13.97 -37.75
N ASP A 81 -41.36 13.65 -36.82
CA ASP A 81 -41.37 14.16 -35.44
C ASP A 81 -41.99 13.07 -34.57
N GLU A 82 -41.15 12.27 -33.95
CA GLU A 82 -41.56 11.12 -33.16
C GLU A 82 -40.92 11.16 -31.78
N ILE A 83 -41.54 10.44 -30.84
CA ILE A 83 -41.00 10.20 -29.51
C ILE A 83 -40.68 8.71 -29.48
N VAL A 84 -39.39 8.40 -29.33
CA VAL A 84 -38.87 7.04 -29.22
C VAL A 84 -38.49 6.79 -27.77
N GLU A 85 -38.76 5.59 -27.28
CA GLU A 85 -38.27 5.12 -25.99
C GLU A 85 -36.93 4.45 -26.23
N VAL A 86 -35.86 4.98 -25.63
CA VAL A 86 -34.49 4.50 -25.78
C VAL A 86 -34.10 3.78 -24.50
N PHE A 87 -33.69 2.53 -24.61
CA PHE A 87 -33.27 1.68 -23.49
C PHE A 87 -31.76 1.73 -23.30
N TYR A 88 -31.31 1.78 -22.05
CA TYR A 88 -29.88 1.83 -21.70
C TYR A 88 -29.55 0.88 -20.53
N PRO A 89 -28.32 0.33 -20.49
CA PRO A 89 -27.95 -0.67 -19.51
C PRO A 89 -27.51 -0.05 -18.17
N ILE A 90 -27.84 -0.76 -17.08
CA ILE A 90 -27.39 -0.45 -15.71
C ILE A 90 -26.67 -1.64 -15.11
N GLY A 91 -25.40 -1.47 -14.82
CA GLY A 91 -24.53 -2.49 -14.25
C GLY A 91 -24.73 -2.50 -12.76
N CYS A 92 -25.01 -3.67 -12.20
CA CYS A 92 -25.28 -3.85 -10.79
C CYS A 92 -24.29 -4.85 -10.21
N VAL A 93 -23.55 -4.44 -9.17
CA VAL A 93 -22.61 -5.32 -8.46
C VAL A 93 -22.93 -5.30 -6.97
N THR A 94 -23.32 -6.46 -6.44
CA THR A 94 -23.67 -6.61 -5.02
C THR A 94 -22.49 -7.14 -4.23
N LEU A 95 -22.00 -6.34 -3.29
CA LEU A 95 -20.85 -6.63 -2.46
C LEU A 95 -21.28 -6.90 -1.02
N GLN A 96 -20.61 -7.86 -0.38
CA GLN A 96 -20.70 -8.08 1.06
C GLN A 96 -19.35 -7.91 1.72
N ASN A 97 -19.28 -7.06 2.74
CA ASN A 97 -18.09 -6.94 3.58
C ASN A 97 -17.96 -8.19 4.46
N LYS A 98 -16.85 -8.91 4.34
CA LYS A 98 -16.52 -10.10 5.15
C LYS A 98 -15.53 -9.82 6.25
N ASP A 99 -15.04 -8.59 6.32
CA ASP A 99 -14.16 -8.15 7.38
C ASP A 99 -14.91 -7.88 8.68
N SER A 100 -14.14 -7.75 9.75
CA SER A 100 -14.61 -7.39 11.10
C SER A 100 -14.71 -5.88 11.32
N VAL A 101 -14.24 -5.09 10.36
CA VAL A 101 -14.26 -3.62 10.38
C VAL A 101 -15.05 -3.09 9.18
N SER A 102 -15.63 -1.90 9.34
CA SER A 102 -16.25 -1.20 8.22
C SER A 102 -15.19 -0.74 7.24
N GLY A 103 -15.55 -0.61 5.96
CA GLY A 103 -14.66 0.03 5.00
C GLY A 103 -15.32 0.38 3.68
N THR A 104 -14.53 1.04 2.84
CA THR A 104 -14.95 1.52 1.53
C THR A 104 -14.52 0.54 0.45
N PHE A 105 -15.41 0.27 -0.49
CA PHE A 105 -15.17 -0.54 -1.67
C PHE A 105 -15.55 0.29 -2.89
N ALA A 106 -14.59 0.61 -3.75
CA ALA A 106 -14.86 1.31 -4.99
C ALA A 106 -15.11 0.29 -6.10
N VAL A 107 -16.24 0.39 -6.79
CA VAL A 107 -16.61 -0.45 -7.91
C VAL A 107 -16.50 0.37 -9.18
N GLN A 108 -15.53 0.02 -10.02
CA GLN A 108 -15.38 0.60 -11.35
C GLN A 108 -16.17 -0.24 -12.35
N PHE A 109 -17.07 0.41 -13.07
CA PHE A 109 -17.84 -0.15 -14.16
C PHE A 109 -17.21 0.31 -15.48
N THR A 110 -17.09 -0.60 -16.44
CA THR A 110 -16.63 -0.28 -17.78
C THR A 110 -17.59 -0.87 -18.79
N TYR A 111 -18.12 -0.02 -19.66
CA TYR A 111 -18.95 -0.40 -20.78
C TYR A 111 -18.16 -0.25 -22.08
N TYR A 112 -18.42 -1.18 -22.97
CA TYR A 112 -17.94 -1.19 -24.33
C TYR A 112 -19.16 -1.20 -25.23
N SER A 113 -19.30 -0.21 -26.12
CA SER A 113 -20.40 -0.16 -27.09
C SER A 113 -19.89 0.12 -28.49
N MET A 114 -20.65 -0.32 -29.48
CA MET A 114 -20.44 0.00 -30.88
C MET A 114 -21.75 -0.19 -31.63
N ASP A 115 -22.01 0.68 -32.59
CA ASP A 115 -23.17 0.54 -33.47
C ASP A 115 -23.18 -0.85 -34.13
N ARG A 116 -24.36 -1.47 -34.23
CA ARG A 116 -24.48 -2.84 -34.75
C ARG A 116 -23.87 -3.00 -36.13
N SER A 117 -23.96 -2.01 -37.01
CA SER A 117 -23.41 -2.12 -38.37
C SER A 117 -21.88 -2.21 -38.39
N SER A 118 -21.19 -1.40 -37.58
CA SER A 118 -19.74 -1.42 -37.43
C SER A 118 -19.28 -2.69 -36.70
N ALA A 119 -20.01 -3.10 -35.65
CA ALA A 119 -19.71 -4.33 -34.91
C ALA A 119 -19.83 -5.56 -35.83
N ALA A 120 -20.87 -5.60 -36.67
CA ALA A 120 -21.05 -6.66 -37.65
C ALA A 120 -19.89 -6.69 -38.66
N GLN A 121 -19.52 -5.54 -39.23
CA GLN A 121 -18.45 -5.44 -40.21
C GLN A 121 -17.08 -5.85 -39.66
N LEU A 122 -16.77 -5.44 -38.42
CA LEU A 122 -15.45 -5.63 -37.84
C LEU A 122 -15.30 -6.97 -37.15
N CYS A 123 -16.35 -7.43 -36.45
CA CYS A 123 -16.24 -8.45 -35.42
C CYS A 123 -17.14 -9.66 -35.68
N HIS A 124 -18.05 -9.61 -36.66
CA HIS A 124 -18.98 -10.70 -36.94
C HIS A 124 -18.53 -11.52 -38.17
N PRO A 125 -18.24 -12.83 -38.01
CA PRO A 125 -17.62 -13.62 -39.08
C PRO A 125 -18.54 -13.90 -40.27
N ASP A 126 -19.86 -13.89 -40.06
CA ASP A 126 -20.84 -14.22 -41.10
C ASP A 126 -21.43 -12.98 -41.79
N PHE A 127 -20.89 -11.78 -41.52
CA PHE A 127 -21.38 -10.53 -42.11
C PHE A 127 -20.89 -10.37 -43.57
N ASP A 128 -21.82 -10.04 -44.48
CA ASP A 128 -21.49 -9.61 -45.84
C ASP A 128 -22.00 -8.20 -46.09
N PHE A 129 -21.06 -7.27 -46.34
CA PHE A 129 -21.38 -5.87 -46.54
C PHE A 129 -22.19 -5.60 -47.82
N THR A 130 -22.05 -6.45 -48.85
CA THR A 130 -22.80 -6.30 -50.09
C THR A 130 -24.27 -6.67 -49.87
N ASP A 131 -24.51 -7.77 -49.16
CA ASP A 131 -25.85 -8.21 -48.78
C ASP A 131 -26.51 -7.20 -47.85
N TYR A 132 -25.77 -6.65 -46.87
CA TYR A 132 -26.24 -5.57 -46.01
C TYR A 132 -26.68 -4.32 -46.79
N LEU A 133 -25.87 -3.85 -47.75
CA LEU A 133 -26.24 -2.69 -48.58
C LEU A 133 -27.38 -2.98 -49.57
N ALA A 134 -27.57 -4.24 -49.94
CA ALA A 134 -28.63 -4.67 -50.84
C ALA A 134 -29.94 -5.02 -50.12
N ALA A 135 -29.93 -5.11 -48.79
CA ALA A 135 -31.11 -5.43 -47.99
C ALA A 135 -32.19 -4.35 -48.13
N GLU A 136 -33.45 -4.77 -48.22
CA GLU A 136 -34.60 -3.85 -48.21
C GLU A 136 -34.72 -3.14 -46.85
N ASP A 137 -34.30 -3.82 -45.78
CA ASP A 137 -34.27 -3.33 -44.40
C ASP A 137 -32.95 -3.80 -43.76
N GLN A 138 -32.11 -2.82 -43.43
CA GLN A 138 -30.76 -3.04 -42.90
C GLN A 138 -30.77 -3.53 -41.46
N GLU A 139 -31.71 -3.04 -40.64
CA GLU A 139 -31.87 -3.49 -39.26
C GLU A 139 -32.37 -4.93 -39.23
N ALA A 140 -33.34 -5.26 -40.08
CA ALA A 140 -33.81 -6.63 -40.21
C ALA A 140 -32.71 -7.59 -40.67
N TYR A 141 -31.75 -7.13 -41.50
CA TYR A 141 -30.57 -7.93 -41.85
C TYR A 141 -29.66 -8.15 -40.63
N LEU A 142 -29.37 -7.11 -39.85
CA LEU A 142 -28.55 -7.20 -38.65
C LEU A 142 -29.18 -8.13 -37.59
N ASP A 143 -30.50 -8.21 -37.53
CA ASP A 143 -31.24 -9.17 -36.69
C ASP A 143 -31.07 -10.64 -37.11
N THR A 144 -30.63 -10.90 -38.35
CA THR A 144 -30.35 -12.27 -38.81
C THR A 144 -28.98 -12.80 -38.36
N LEU A 145 -28.11 -11.93 -37.88
CA LEU A 145 -26.76 -12.28 -37.44
C LEU A 145 -26.78 -12.98 -36.08
N ASP A 146 -25.86 -13.92 -35.89
CA ASP A 146 -25.67 -14.65 -34.65
C ASP A 146 -24.69 -13.90 -33.73
N TRP A 147 -25.22 -12.89 -33.03
CA TRP A 147 -24.43 -12.01 -32.15
C TRP A 147 -23.71 -12.75 -31.02
N ASP A 148 -24.08 -13.99 -30.70
CA ASP A 148 -23.33 -14.83 -29.75
C ASP A 148 -21.97 -15.29 -30.30
N ARG A 149 -21.77 -15.24 -31.62
CA ARG A 149 -20.53 -15.60 -32.32
C ARG A 149 -19.62 -14.41 -32.60
N LEU A 150 -19.94 -13.24 -32.05
CA LEU A 150 -19.11 -12.05 -32.17
C LEU A 150 -17.72 -12.26 -31.54
N ASP A 151 -16.68 -11.80 -32.23
CA ASP A 151 -15.34 -11.74 -31.65
C ASP A 151 -15.26 -10.59 -30.63
N TRP A 152 -15.51 -10.91 -29.36
CA TRP A 152 -15.50 -9.94 -28.27
C TRP A 152 -14.11 -9.36 -27.96
N GLU A 153 -13.02 -10.08 -28.26
CA GLU A 153 -11.67 -9.54 -28.06
C GLU A 153 -11.39 -8.44 -29.09
N GLN A 154 -11.76 -8.68 -30.35
CA GLN A 154 -11.67 -7.66 -31.39
C GLN A 154 -12.65 -6.50 -31.13
N PHE A 155 -13.88 -6.80 -30.68
CA PHE A 155 -14.89 -5.80 -30.34
C PHE A 155 -14.37 -4.80 -29.30
N VAL A 156 -13.89 -5.28 -28.16
CA VAL A 156 -13.39 -4.44 -27.05
C VAL A 156 -12.22 -3.53 -27.49
N PHE A 157 -11.46 -3.92 -28.50
CA PHE A 157 -10.36 -3.10 -29.02
C PHE A 157 -10.84 -1.86 -29.80
N PHE A 158 -11.98 -1.94 -30.49
CA PHE A 158 -12.51 -0.88 -31.35
C PHE A 158 -13.73 -0.18 -30.76
N ALA A 159 -14.37 -0.77 -29.77
CA ALA A 159 -15.56 -0.24 -29.12
C ALA A 159 -15.27 1.10 -28.42
N ASP A 160 -16.29 1.96 -28.41
CA ASP A 160 -16.33 3.11 -27.55
C ASP A 160 -16.41 2.64 -26.09
N LYS A 161 -15.74 3.38 -25.20
CA LYS A 161 -15.59 3.02 -23.80
C LYS A 161 -16.23 4.07 -22.91
N ASP A 162 -17.14 3.64 -22.05
CA ASP A 162 -17.72 4.46 -20.98
C ASP A 162 -17.35 3.86 -19.61
N ASP A 163 -16.76 4.67 -18.75
CA ASP A 163 -16.28 4.26 -17.43
C ASP A 163 -17.06 4.99 -16.33
N GLY A 164 -17.52 4.23 -15.34
CA GLY A 164 -18.18 4.72 -14.15
C GLY A 164 -17.51 4.22 -12.88
N GLU A 165 -17.69 4.93 -11.78
CA GLU A 165 -17.22 4.48 -10.47
C GLU A 165 -18.28 4.77 -9.42
N GLU A 166 -18.51 3.81 -8.53
CA GLU A 166 -19.41 3.94 -7.38
C GLU A 166 -18.74 3.42 -6.11
N GLU A 167 -18.83 4.17 -5.02
CA GLU A 167 -18.24 3.80 -3.74
C GLU A 167 -19.29 3.25 -2.77
N LEU A 168 -19.02 2.08 -2.19
CA LEU A 168 -19.85 1.49 -1.13
C LEU A 168 -19.12 1.56 0.21
N ILE A 169 -19.78 2.15 1.21
CA ILE A 169 -19.32 2.11 2.60
C ILE A 169 -20.11 1.03 3.33
N LEU A 170 -19.43 -0.07 3.67
CA LEU A 170 -20.08 -1.26 4.22
C LEU A 170 -19.59 -1.55 5.64
N GLU A 171 -20.53 -1.68 6.57
CA GLU A 171 -20.28 -2.22 7.91
C GLU A 171 -19.94 -3.73 7.88
N PRO A 172 -19.36 -4.30 8.95
CA PRO A 172 -19.05 -5.73 9.03
C PRO A 172 -20.27 -6.61 8.74
N GLY A 173 -20.16 -7.46 7.71
CA GLY A 173 -21.24 -8.36 7.28
C GLY A 173 -22.34 -7.71 6.44
N GLN A 174 -22.35 -6.38 6.31
CA GLN A 174 -23.32 -5.64 5.48
C GLN A 174 -23.14 -5.99 4.01
N MET A 175 -24.26 -5.96 3.29
CA MET A 175 -24.33 -6.11 1.85
C MET A 175 -25.02 -4.90 1.24
N ASP A 176 -24.50 -4.43 0.12
CA ASP A 176 -25.13 -3.37 -0.68
C ASP A 176 -24.79 -3.53 -2.17
N THR A 177 -25.50 -2.81 -3.03
CA THR A 177 -25.39 -2.91 -4.49
C THR A 177 -24.92 -1.58 -5.08
N ALA A 178 -23.73 -1.60 -5.69
CA ALA A 178 -23.26 -0.51 -6.53
C ALA A 178 -23.98 -0.57 -7.88
N LYS A 179 -24.38 0.60 -8.39
CA LYS A 179 -25.08 0.72 -9.67
C LYS A 179 -24.47 1.85 -10.50
N TYR A 180 -24.26 1.59 -11.79
CA TYR A 180 -23.89 2.63 -12.74
C TYR A 180 -24.65 2.42 -14.04
N SER A 181 -25.16 3.52 -14.62
CA SER A 181 -25.93 3.51 -15.87
C SER A 181 -25.13 4.14 -17.01
N ALA A 182 -25.07 3.49 -18.16
CA ALA A 182 -24.46 4.04 -19.36
C ALA A 182 -25.54 4.54 -20.33
N GLN A 183 -26.04 5.76 -20.08
CA GLN A 183 -27.18 6.34 -20.84
C GLN A 183 -26.86 6.66 -22.31
N ASP A 184 -25.57 6.74 -22.64
CA ASP A 184 -25.10 6.99 -24.00
C ASP A 184 -25.15 5.72 -24.88
N ILE A 185 -25.44 4.55 -24.29
CA ILE A 185 -25.62 3.29 -25.02
C ILE A 185 -27.09 3.09 -25.34
N ASP A 186 -27.41 2.98 -26.62
CA ASP A 186 -28.75 2.60 -27.08
C ASP A 186 -28.78 1.07 -27.25
N MET A 187 -29.46 0.36 -26.36
CA MET A 187 -29.48 -1.11 -26.37
C MET A 187 -30.13 -1.73 -27.61
N ASP A 188 -30.90 -0.96 -28.39
CA ASP A 188 -31.55 -1.44 -29.61
C ASP A 188 -30.63 -1.24 -30.84
N GLU A 189 -29.81 -0.18 -30.83
CA GLU A 189 -28.95 0.21 -31.96
C GLU A 189 -27.47 -0.23 -31.78
N ASP A 190 -27.04 -0.46 -30.54
CA ASP A 190 -25.66 -0.81 -30.18
C ASP A 190 -25.51 -2.27 -29.75
N VAL A 191 -24.41 -2.88 -30.18
CA VAL A 191 -23.84 -4.02 -29.48
C VAL A 191 -23.06 -3.49 -28.29
N TRP A 192 -23.22 -4.12 -27.13
CA TRP A 192 -22.49 -3.69 -25.95
C TRP A 192 -22.13 -4.86 -25.04
N LYS A 193 -21.11 -4.62 -24.22
CA LYS A 193 -20.69 -5.48 -23.12
C LYS A 193 -20.27 -4.59 -21.96
N TRP A 194 -20.38 -5.09 -20.74
CA TRP A 194 -19.80 -4.43 -19.58
C TRP A 194 -18.91 -5.39 -18.79
N ASP A 195 -17.94 -4.82 -18.09
CA ASP A 195 -17.08 -5.46 -17.13
C ASP A 195 -17.00 -4.57 -15.87
N TYR A 196 -16.48 -5.11 -14.77
CA TYR A 196 -16.25 -4.34 -13.55
C TYR A 196 -14.97 -4.77 -12.83
N THR A 197 -14.40 -3.85 -12.07
CA THR A 197 -13.27 -4.09 -11.18
C THR A 197 -13.57 -3.50 -9.81
N ILE A 198 -13.12 -4.16 -8.74
CA ILE A 198 -13.32 -3.72 -7.37
C ILE A 198 -11.97 -3.33 -6.80
N THR A 199 -11.89 -2.13 -6.23
CA THR A 199 -10.77 -1.67 -5.43
C THR A 199 -11.19 -1.68 -3.97
N GLU A 200 -10.65 -2.63 -3.20
CA GLU A 200 -10.92 -2.70 -1.78
C GLU A 200 -10.15 -1.64 -0.98
N GLY A 201 -10.79 -1.12 0.06
CA GLY A 201 -10.12 -0.31 1.08
C GLY A 201 -9.16 -1.13 1.94
N THR A 202 -8.49 -0.44 2.85
CA THR A 202 -7.51 -1.04 3.76
C THR A 202 -7.93 -0.92 5.22
N LYS A 203 -7.39 -1.80 6.05
CA LYS A 203 -7.49 -1.79 7.51
C LYS A 203 -6.10 -1.82 8.14
N GLU A 204 -5.99 -1.27 9.34
CA GLU A 204 -4.79 -1.41 10.17
C GLU A 204 -4.95 -2.61 11.11
N VAL A 205 -3.95 -3.49 11.12
CA VAL A 205 -3.87 -4.64 12.01
C VAL A 205 -2.71 -4.42 12.97
N GLU A 206 -3.00 -4.50 14.27
CA GLU A 206 -1.97 -4.43 15.31
C GLU A 206 -1.20 -5.75 15.36
N GLU A 207 0.11 -5.69 15.15
CA GLU A 207 1.02 -6.82 15.25
C GLU A 207 2.11 -6.56 16.30
N GLU A 208 2.55 -7.62 16.96
CA GLU A 208 3.66 -7.58 17.90
C GLU A 208 4.93 -8.13 17.25
N ARG A 209 6.05 -7.41 17.39
CA ARG A 209 7.38 -7.92 17.02
C ARG A 209 8.34 -7.85 18.20
N THR A 210 9.24 -8.82 18.25
CA THR A 210 10.35 -8.80 19.20
C THR A 210 11.50 -7.97 18.63
N VAL A 211 11.93 -6.96 19.36
CA VAL A 211 13.04 -6.07 18.99
C VAL A 211 14.13 -6.13 20.06
N THR A 212 15.38 -6.28 19.62
CA THR A 212 16.53 -6.17 20.52
C THR A 212 16.82 -4.70 20.82
N LYS A 213 16.62 -4.29 22.08
CA LYS A 213 16.98 -2.96 22.61
C LYS A 213 18.24 -3.05 23.46
N TYR A 214 18.90 -1.91 23.65
CA TYR A 214 20.09 -1.83 24.51
C TYR A 214 19.76 -1.02 25.76
N ARG A 215 20.19 -1.53 26.93
CA ARG A 215 20.19 -0.78 28.18
C ARG A 215 21.61 -0.55 28.65
N GLN A 216 21.86 0.63 29.21
CA GLN A 216 23.13 0.91 29.85
C GLN A 216 23.12 0.33 31.26
N VAL A 217 24.08 -0.55 31.53
CA VAL A 217 24.31 -1.13 32.86
C VAL A 217 25.64 -0.61 33.37
N GLU A 218 25.62 -0.12 34.61
CA GLU A 218 26.84 0.31 35.28
C GLU A 218 27.64 -0.92 35.73
N ARG A 219 28.90 -1.00 35.30
CA ARG A 219 29.84 -2.06 35.66
C ARG A 219 31.09 -1.43 36.26
N GLU A 220 31.65 -2.10 37.25
CA GLU A 220 32.92 -1.70 37.86
C GLU A 220 34.04 -2.57 37.29
N ARG A 221 35.15 -1.93 36.93
CA ARG A 221 36.41 -2.63 36.64
C ARG A 221 37.50 -2.13 37.56
N THR A 222 38.35 -3.05 38.01
CA THR A 222 39.56 -2.69 38.75
C THR A 222 40.65 -2.32 37.75
N VAL A 223 41.05 -1.04 37.75
CA VAL A 223 42.14 -0.55 36.91
C VAL A 223 43.38 -0.34 37.76
N THR A 224 44.51 -0.85 37.28
CA THR A 224 45.80 -0.63 37.93
C THR A 224 46.39 0.68 37.41
N HIS A 225 46.35 1.71 38.25
CA HIS A 225 47.00 2.98 38.00
C HIS A 225 48.38 3.02 38.64
N TYR A 226 49.27 3.87 38.12
CA TYR A 226 50.61 4.04 38.66
C TYR A 226 50.79 5.45 39.20
N LYS A 227 51.11 5.56 40.49
CA LYS A 227 51.50 6.84 41.10
C LYS A 227 52.99 6.82 41.45
N LYS A 228 53.63 7.99 41.43
CA LYS A 228 54.99 8.14 41.92
C LYS A 228 54.97 8.07 43.45
N GLY A 229 55.51 6.98 43.99
CA GLY A 229 55.59 6.73 45.43
C GLY A 229 57.01 6.37 45.85
N SER A 230 57.23 6.23 47.15
CA SER A 230 58.54 5.83 47.69
C SER A 230 58.82 4.33 47.48
N ILE A 231 60.09 3.93 47.54
CA ILE A 231 60.50 2.50 47.47
C ILE A 231 59.77 1.63 48.51
N PHE A 232 59.46 2.16 49.69
CA PHE A 232 58.75 1.43 50.74
C PHE A 232 57.29 1.16 50.37
N GLU A 233 56.61 2.11 49.72
CA GLU A 233 55.24 1.92 49.24
C GLU A 233 55.18 0.89 48.11
N TYR A 234 56.17 0.88 47.22
CA TYR A 234 56.30 -0.13 46.17
C TYR A 234 56.46 -1.54 46.76
N LEU A 235 57.39 -1.73 47.71
CA LEU A 235 57.63 -3.02 48.34
C LEU A 235 56.40 -3.52 49.10
N ARG A 236 55.70 -2.63 49.81
CA ARG A 236 54.45 -2.97 50.52
C ARG A 236 53.33 -3.42 49.59
N SER A 237 53.27 -2.93 48.35
CA SER A 237 52.24 -3.34 47.38
C SER A 237 52.45 -4.75 46.79
N ARG A 238 53.60 -5.39 47.04
CA ARG A 238 54.02 -6.64 46.39
C ARG A 238 54.05 -7.87 47.32
N PHE A 239 53.79 -7.67 48.61
CA PHE A 239 53.76 -8.70 49.67
C PHE A 239 52.46 -8.60 50.46
#